data_AF-A0A178J4Z4-F1
#
_entry.id   AF-A0A178J4Z4-F1
#
_cell.length_a   1.000
_cell.length_b   1.000
_cell.length_c   1.000
_cell.angle_alpha   90.00
_cell.angle_beta   90.00
_cell.angle_gamma   90.00
#
_symmetry.space_group_name_H-M   'P 1'
#
loop_
_entity.id
_entity.type
_entity.pdbx_description
1 polymer ?
#
loop_
_entity_poly.entity_id
_entity_poly.type
_entity_poly.pdbx_seq_one_letter_code
_entity_poly.pdbx_strand_id
1 'polypeptide(L)'
;MQQVNLNVDQLRTLIREVIKQVLQEKGIGSTNSLTHSAAPLTEKRLMNYCTQHVSKVVITDNSVVTPLAKAKARKLGIEIVRQDE
;
A
#
# COMPACT_ATOMS: atom_id res chain seq x y z
N MET A 1 30.27 22.72 26.07
CA MET A 1 29.29 21.97 25.26
C MET A 1 27.91 22.24 25.86
N GLN A 2 26.97 22.78 25.09
CA GLN A 2 25.62 23.08 25.61
C GLN A 2 24.83 21.77 25.71
N GLN A 3 24.38 21.45 26.92
CA GLN A 3 23.50 20.31 27.18
C GLN A 3 22.13 20.64 26.57
N VAL A 4 21.74 19.87 25.55
CA VAL A 4 20.41 19.98 24.95
C VAL A 4 19.41 19.35 25.94
N ASN A 5 18.77 20.18 26.77
CA ASN A 5 17.67 19.77 27.64
C ASN A 5 16.41 19.55 26.79
N LEU A 6 16.38 18.45 26.06
CA LEU A 6 15.19 18.01 25.32
C LEU A 6 14.19 17.42 26.30
N ASN A 7 13.03 18.06 26.38
CA ASN A 7 11.89 17.51 27.11
C ASN A 7 11.48 16.17 26.46
N VAL A 8 11.08 15.19 27.27
CA VAL A 8 10.76 13.82 26.81
C VAL A 8 9.69 13.83 25.72
N ASP A 9 8.73 14.76 25.78
CA ASP A 9 7.71 14.92 24.75
C ASP A 9 8.24 15.48 23.43
N GLN A 10 9.22 16.38 23.48
CA GLN A 10 9.89 16.89 22.28
C GLN A 10 10.73 15.79 21.63
N LEU A 11 11.41 14.96 22.44
CA LEU A 11 12.15 13.80 21.96
C LEU A 11 11.23 12.76 21.31
N ARG A 12 10.07 12.46 21.92
CA ARG A 12 9.05 11.56 21.32
C ARG A 12 8.51 12.11 20.00
N THR A 13 8.33 13.43 19.91
CA THR A 13 7.83 14.07 18.69
C THR A 13 8.84 13.93 17.56
N LEU A 14 10.11 14.25 17.82
CA LEU A 14 11.22 14.04 16.89
C LEU A 14 11.33 12.59 16.43
N ILE A 15 11.24 11.62 17.35
CA ILE A 15 11.26 10.19 16.99
C ILE A 15 10.09 9.83 16.06
N ARG A 16 8.88 10.32 16.32
CA ARG A 16 7.72 10.08 15.42
C ARG A 16 7.91 10.68 14.04
N GLU A 17 8.48 11.88 13.96
CA GLU A 17 8.74 12.52 12.67
C GLU A 17 9.82 11.80 11.87
N VAL A 18 10.90 11.37 12.52
CA VAL A 18 11.95 10.56 11.88
C VAL A 18 11.39 9.22 11.43
N ILE A 19 10.57 8.54 12.25
CA ILE A 19 9.91 7.30 11.84
C ILE A 19 8.99 7.55 10.64
N LYS A 20 8.20 8.62 10.63
CA LYS A 20 7.35 8.98 9.48
C LYS A 20 8.16 9.23 8.21
N GLN A 21 9.26 9.97 8.29
CA GLN A 21 10.15 10.22 7.16
C GLN A 21 10.77 8.92 6.65
N VAL A 22 11.29 8.06 7.54
CA VAL A 22 11.87 6.76 7.15
C VAL A 22 10.82 5.83 6.54
N LEU A 23 9.59 5.83 7.06
CA LEU A 23 8.49 5.05 6.48
C LEU A 23 8.04 5.60 5.12
N GLN A 24 8.08 6.92 4.92
CA GLN A 24 7.82 7.55 3.63
C GLN A 24 8.93 7.25 2.61
N GLU A 25 10.19 7.38 2.99
CA GLU A 25 11.35 7.08 2.13
C GLU A 25 11.40 5.60 1.74
N LYS A 26 11.01 4.70 2.64
CA LYS A 26 10.89 3.26 2.34
C LYS A 26 9.61 2.88 1.58
N GLY A 27 8.75 3.85 1.23
CA GLY A 27 7.50 3.59 0.51
C GLY A 27 6.45 2.84 1.33
N ILE A 28 6.61 2.72 2.65
CA ILE A 28 5.70 2.00 3.55
C ILE A 28 4.41 2.81 3.81
N GLY A 29 4.34 4.07 3.36
CA GLY A 29 3.15 4.93 3.45
C GLY A 29 2.53 5.32 2.10
N SER A 30 3.14 4.98 0.96
CA SER A 30 2.50 5.19 -0.34
C SER A 30 1.53 4.03 -0.57
N THR A 31 0.25 4.33 -0.45
CA THR A 31 -0.79 3.42 -0.94
C THR A 31 -0.64 3.38 -2.46
N ASN A 32 0.22 2.48 -2.97
CA ASN A 32 0.39 2.25 -4.40
C ASN A 32 -0.89 1.58 -4.88
N SER A 33 -1.89 2.41 -5.19
CA SER A 33 -3.17 1.98 -5.69
C SER A 33 -3.12 1.96 -7.21
N LEU A 34 -3.49 0.84 -7.81
CA LEU A 34 -3.63 0.72 -9.25
C LEU A 34 -5.09 0.55 -9.63
N THR A 35 -5.54 1.37 -10.58
CA THR A 35 -6.88 1.24 -11.16
C THR A 35 -6.86 0.18 -12.26
N HIS A 36 -7.78 -0.76 -12.21
CA HIS A 36 -7.91 -1.86 -13.16
C HIS A 36 -9.28 -1.85 -13.85
N SER A 37 -9.27 -1.77 -15.18
CA SER A 37 -10.46 -1.68 -16.03
C SER A 37 -10.45 -2.72 -17.16
N ALA A 38 -11.65 -2.98 -17.71
CA ALA A 38 -11.97 -3.79 -18.89
C ALA A 38 -11.62 -5.30 -18.88
N ALA A 39 -10.39 -5.69 -18.55
CA ALA A 39 -9.96 -7.09 -18.60
C ALA A 39 -10.26 -7.82 -17.27
N PRO A 40 -10.40 -9.17 -17.26
CA PRO A 40 -10.51 -9.91 -16.02
C PRO A 40 -9.25 -9.79 -15.16
N LEU A 41 -9.43 -9.63 -13.85
CA LEU A 41 -8.33 -9.68 -12.89
C LEU A 41 -7.95 -11.15 -12.66
N THR A 42 -6.75 -11.52 -13.15
CA THR A 42 -6.18 -12.87 -13.05
C THR A 42 -5.00 -12.92 -12.08
N GLU A 43 -4.65 -14.12 -11.63
CA GLU A 43 -3.48 -14.35 -10.77
C GLU A 43 -2.18 -13.80 -11.39
N LYS A 44 -1.98 -14.01 -12.70
CA LYS A 44 -0.80 -13.54 -13.43
C LYS A 44 -0.64 -12.01 -13.35
N ARG A 45 -1.76 -11.27 -13.41
CA ARG A 45 -1.72 -9.81 -13.28
C ARG A 45 -1.37 -9.36 -11.86
N LEU A 46 -1.90 -10.03 -10.84
CA LEU A 46 -1.55 -9.73 -9.44
C LEU A 46 -0.09 -10.01 -9.12
N MET A 47 0.51 -11.04 -9.72
CA MET A 47 1.95 -11.29 -9.61
C MET A 47 2.75 -10.10 -10.16
N ASN A 48 2.36 -9.55 -11.31
CA ASN A 48 2.99 -8.35 -11.87
C ASN A 48 2.77 -7.11 -10.99
N TYR A 49 1.59 -6.96 -10.39
CA TYR A 49 1.31 -5.84 -9.47
C TYR A 49 2.13 -5.94 -8.19
N CYS A 50 2.39 -7.15 -7.70
CA CYS A 50 3.31 -7.37 -6.58
C CYS A 50 4.74 -6.91 -6.90
N THR A 51 5.24 -7.15 -8.11
CA THR A 51 6.56 -6.65 -8.52
C THR A 51 6.64 -5.12 -8.63
N GLN A 52 5.49 -4.46 -8.78
CA GLN A 52 5.36 -3.00 -8.82
C GLN A 52 5.05 -2.41 -7.44
N HIS A 53 5.16 -3.20 -6.36
CA HIS A 53 4.83 -2.79 -4.99
C HIS A 53 3.41 -2.21 -4.85
N VAL A 54 2.44 -2.71 -5.63
CA VAL A 54 1.03 -2.33 -5.54
C VAL A 54 0.42 -3.01 -4.33
N SER A 55 -0.10 -2.22 -3.39
CA SER A 55 -0.78 -2.71 -2.18
C SER A 55 -2.30 -2.69 -2.31
N LYS A 56 -2.83 -1.95 -3.28
CA LYS A 56 -4.28 -1.80 -3.50
C LYS A 56 -4.62 -1.82 -4.98
N VAL A 57 -5.63 -2.58 -5.36
CA VAL A 57 -6.18 -2.60 -6.72
C VAL A 57 -7.63 -2.14 -6.66
N VAL A 58 -7.92 -1.03 -7.34
CA VAL A 58 -9.27 -0.48 -7.47
C VAL A 58 -9.86 -0.94 -8.79
N ILE A 59 -11.02 -1.59 -8.74
CA ILE A 59 -11.74 -2.08 -9.92
C ILE A 59 -12.86 -1.09 -10.23
N THR A 60 -12.76 -0.40 -11.37
CA THR A 60 -13.72 0.65 -11.79
C THR A 60 -14.91 0.12 -12.56
N ASP A 61 -14.79 -1.06 -13.16
CA ASP A 61 -15.82 -1.57 -14.07
C ASP A 61 -16.38 -2.90 -13.51
N ASN A 62 -17.35 -3.49 -14.23
CA ASN A 62 -17.78 -4.88 -14.02
C ASN A 62 -16.71 -5.93 -14.40
N SER A 63 -15.43 -5.59 -14.27
CA SER A 63 -14.33 -6.51 -14.45
C SER A 63 -14.46 -7.70 -13.49
N VAL A 64 -14.35 -8.88 -14.08
CA VAL A 64 -14.46 -10.15 -13.38
C VAL A 64 -13.17 -10.41 -12.61
N VAL A 65 -13.29 -10.57 -11.30
CA VAL A 65 -12.19 -11.05 -10.45
C VAL A 65 -12.27 -12.56 -10.37
N THR A 66 -11.26 -13.24 -10.91
CA THR A 66 -11.21 -14.70 -10.84
C THR A 66 -11.02 -15.18 -9.39
N PRO A 67 -11.56 -16.34 -8.99
CA PRO A 67 -11.36 -16.88 -7.65
C PRO A 67 -9.88 -17.06 -7.29
N LEU A 68 -9.06 -17.48 -8.26
CA LEU A 68 -7.61 -17.61 -8.12
C LEU A 68 -6.93 -16.25 -7.86
N ALA A 69 -7.37 -15.19 -8.55
CA ALA A 69 -6.88 -13.84 -8.28
C ALA A 69 -7.22 -13.40 -6.85
N LYS A 70 -8.46 -13.62 -6.40
CA LYS A 70 -8.87 -13.26 -5.03
C LYS A 70 -8.06 -14.00 -3.97
N ALA A 71 -7.79 -15.30 -4.19
CA ALA A 71 -6.94 -16.09 -3.31
C ALA A 71 -5.49 -15.58 -3.30
N LYS A 72 -4.96 -15.20 -4.48
CA LYS A 72 -3.60 -14.67 -4.60
C LYS A 72 -3.45 -13.30 -3.94
N ALA A 73 -4.40 -12.39 -4.13
CA ALA A 73 -4.39 -11.07 -3.52
C ALA A 73 -4.28 -11.15 -1.99
N ARG A 74 -5.05 -12.06 -1.36
CA ARG A 74 -4.94 -12.33 0.09
C ARG A 74 -3.55 -12.80 0.51
N LYS A 75 -2.92 -13.70 -0.25
CA LYS A 75 -1.57 -14.19 0.04
C LYS A 75 -0.50 -13.10 -0.12
N LEU A 76 -0.71 -12.19 -1.06
CA LEU A 76 0.23 -11.10 -1.37
C LEU A 76 -0.01 -9.83 -0.54
N GLY A 77 -1.06 -9.80 0.29
CA GLY A 77 -1.44 -8.59 1.04
C GLY A 77 -1.95 -7.46 0.15
N ILE A 78 -2.47 -7.78 -1.04
CA ILE A 78 -3.04 -6.80 -1.97
C ILE A 78 -4.53 -6.66 -1.68
N GLU A 79 -4.97 -5.45 -1.36
CA GLU A 79 -6.39 -5.13 -1.17
C GLU A 79 -7.07 -4.96 -2.53
N ILE A 80 -8.15 -5.69 -2.80
CA ILE A 80 -8.98 -5.49 -4.00
C ILE A 80 -10.26 -4.79 -3.58
N VAL A 81 -10.47 -3.57 -4.09
CA VAL A 81 -11.65 -2.76 -3.81
C VAL A 81 -12.41 -2.53 -5.11
N ARG A 82 -13.74 -2.71 -5.10
CA ARG A 82 -14.59 -2.24 -6.19
C ARG A 82 -14.96 -0.79 -5.92
N GLN A 83 -14.82 0.05 -6.94
CA GLN A 83 -15.34 1.39 -6.91
C GLN A 83 -16.82 1.28 -7.22
N ASP A 84 -17.64 1.22 -6.16
CA ASP A 84 -19.08 1.37 -6.29
C ASP A 84 -19.36 2.88 -6.57
N GLU A 85 -20.17 3.15 -7.59
CA GLU A 85 -20.72 4.50 -7.87
C GLU A 85 -21.68 4.95 -6.75
#